data_AF-A0A1Q7IZH7-F1
#
_entry.id   AF-A0A1Q7IZH7-F1
#
_cell.length_a   1.000
_cell.length_b   1.000
_cell.length_c   1.000
_cell.angle_alpha   90.00
_cell.angle_beta   90.00
_cell.angle_gamma   90.00
#
_symmetry.space_group_name_H-M   'P 1'
#
loop_
_entity.id
_entity.type
_entity.pdbx_description
1 polymer ?
#
loop_
_entity_poly.entity_id
_entity_poly.type
_entity_poly.pdbx_seq_one_letter_code
_entity_poly.pdbx_strand_id
1 'polypeptide(L)'
;MHERAPAFSGSDGQSYSVGTYVDDAPDAQGRYGAALLFVRWSDAGDRPIGHVETDYLFRGVTPADALAPLLALTLQEVKRHLDACIQGQGREAEDEGRL
;
A
#
# COMPACT_ATOMS: atom_id res chain seq x y z
N MET A 1 -13.85 2.86 -15.33
CA MET A 1 -14.65 3.13 -14.12
C MET A 1 -13.82 2.61 -12.95
N HIS A 2 -13.20 3.49 -12.18
CA HIS A 2 -12.46 3.10 -10.97
C HIS A 2 -13.48 3.04 -9.84
N GLU A 3 -14.09 1.87 -9.64
CA GLU A 3 -14.91 1.65 -8.45
C GLU A 3 -14.02 1.88 -7.24
N ARG A 4 -14.46 2.76 -6.33
CA ARG A 4 -13.71 3.03 -5.10
C ARG A 4 -13.69 1.72 -4.31
N ALA A 5 -12.51 1.13 -4.16
CA ALA A 5 -12.33 -0.02 -3.28
C ALA A 5 -12.89 0.31 -1.89
N PRO A 6 -13.33 -0.70 -1.11
CA PRO A 6 -13.78 -0.51 0.26
C PRO A 6 -12.79 0.37 1.04
N ALA A 7 -13.32 1.33 1.80
CA ALA A 7 -12.50 2.18 2.64
C ALA A 7 -12.05 1.39 3.88
N PHE A 8 -10.76 1.42 4.20
CA PHE A 8 -10.18 0.90 5.43
C PHE A 8 -10.01 2.04 6.43
N SER A 9 -10.36 1.79 7.70
CA SER A 9 -10.01 2.69 8.80
C SER A 9 -8.63 2.34 9.34
N GLY A 10 -7.64 3.19 9.14
CA GLY A 10 -6.28 3.01 9.65
C GLY A 10 -6.24 2.98 11.18
N SER A 11 -5.18 2.41 11.76
CA SER A 11 -4.91 2.45 13.20
C SER A 11 -4.70 3.87 13.76
N ASP A 12 -4.42 4.84 12.89
CA ASP A 12 -4.35 6.28 13.15
C ASP A 12 -5.72 6.99 13.12
N GLY A 13 -6.81 6.24 12.91
CA GLY A 13 -8.17 6.78 12.83
C GLY A 13 -8.54 7.41 11.49
N GLN A 14 -7.66 7.33 10.47
CA GLN A 14 -7.87 7.97 9.17
C GLN A 14 -8.49 7.01 8.15
N SER A 15 -9.09 7.56 7.10
CA SER A 15 -9.71 6.77 6.03
C SER A 15 -8.74 6.53 4.88
N TYR A 16 -8.63 5.27 4.47
CA TYR A 16 -7.74 4.85 3.38
C TYR A 16 -8.51 4.07 2.30
N SER A 17 -8.16 4.29 1.04
CA SER A 17 -8.47 3.37 -0.06
C SER A 17 -7.21 2.61 -0.45
N VAL A 18 -7.36 1.40 -0.98
CA VAL A 18 -6.22 0.59 -1.46
C VAL A 18 -6.22 0.49 -2.99
N GLY A 19 -5.03 0.52 -3.56
CA GLY A 19 -4.73 0.10 -4.93
C GLY A 19 -3.55 -0.87 -4.94
N THR A 20 -3.40 -1.60 -6.04
CA THR A 20 -2.24 -2.44 -6.31
C THR A 20 -1.28 -1.73 -7.25
N TYR A 21 0.02 -1.83 -6.97
CA TYR A 21 1.09 -1.34 -7.81
C TYR A 21 1.97 -2.51 -8.26
N VAL A 22 2.42 -2.47 -9.51
CA VAL A 22 3.43 -3.38 -10.07
C VAL A 22 4.38 -2.52 -10.88
N ASP A 23 5.69 -2.79 -10.80
CA ASP A 23 6.66 -2.06 -11.59
C ASP A 23 6.40 -2.22 -13.10
N ASP A 24 6.64 -1.15 -13.86
CA ASP A 24 6.53 -1.16 -15.32
C ASP A 24 7.71 -1.88 -16.00
N ALA A 25 8.82 -2.07 -15.28
CA ALA A 25 10.03 -2.74 -15.76
C ALA A 25 10.60 -3.69 -14.69
N PRO A 26 11.28 -4.78 -15.09
CA PRO A 26 11.86 -5.71 -14.14
C PRO A 26 13.14 -5.18 -13.50
N ASP A 27 13.46 -5.70 -12.31
CA ASP A 27 14.73 -5.50 -11.62
C ASP A 27 15.93 -6.11 -12.38
N ALA A 28 17.14 -5.92 -11.85
CA ALA A 28 18.37 -6.46 -12.44
C ALA A 28 18.40 -8.01 -12.52
N GLN A 29 17.50 -8.69 -11.82
CA GLN A 29 17.33 -10.14 -11.86
C GLN A 29 16.16 -10.56 -12.77
N GLY A 30 15.55 -9.63 -13.50
CA GLY A 30 14.45 -9.90 -14.43
C GLY A 30 13.10 -10.09 -13.75
N ARG A 31 12.89 -9.57 -12.54
CA ARG A 31 11.64 -9.72 -11.78
C ARG A 31 10.90 -8.40 -11.58
N TYR A 32 9.59 -8.46 -11.66
CA TYR A 32 8.68 -7.36 -11.37
C TYR A 32 8.26 -7.41 -9.91
N GLY A 33 8.34 -6.29 -9.19
CA GLY A 33 7.83 -6.17 -7.83
C GLY A 33 6.36 -5.74 -7.80
N ALA A 34 5.58 -6.25 -6.85
CA ALA A 34 4.20 -5.83 -6.61
C ALA A 34 3.98 -5.44 -5.14
N ALA A 35 3.25 -4.35 -4.92
CA ALA A 35 3.02 -3.73 -3.61
C ALA A 35 1.59 -3.19 -3.48
N LEU A 36 1.15 -2.94 -2.24
CA LEU A 36 -0.09 -2.23 -1.95
C LEU A 36 0.18 -0.73 -1.75
N LEU A 37 -0.63 0.10 -2.40
CA LEU A 37 -0.66 1.54 -2.21
C LEU A 37 -1.93 1.93 -1.46
N PHE A 38 -1.79 2.56 -0.30
CA PHE A 38 -2.89 3.05 0.51
C PHE A 38 -2.97 4.57 0.43
N VAL A 39 -4.04 5.09 -0.16
CA VAL A 39 -4.28 6.53 -0.28
C VAL A 39 -5.08 7.01 0.92
N ARG A 40 -4.52 7.95 1.69
CA ARG A 40 -5.17 8.61 2.82
C ARG A 40 -6.08 9.72 2.31
N TRP A 41 -7.31 9.77 2.82
CA TRP A 41 -8.32 10.76 2.45
C TRP A 41 -8.53 11.80 3.55
N SER A 42 -8.94 13.00 3.15
CA SER A 42 -9.45 14.02 4.09
C SER A 42 -10.62 13.47 4.92
N ASP A 43 -10.91 14.09 6.07
CA ASP A 43 -12.08 13.72 6.88
C ASP A 43 -13.40 13.85 6.10
N ALA A 44 -13.47 14.79 5.15
CA ALA A 44 -14.60 14.96 4.23
C ALA A 44 -14.66 13.87 3.14
N GLY A 45 -13.59 13.09 2.96
CA GLY A 45 -13.48 12.03 1.95
C GLY A 45 -13.41 12.54 0.52
N ASP A 46 -13.12 13.83 0.32
CA ASP A 46 -13.26 14.53 -0.96
C ASP A 46 -11.94 14.69 -1.73
N ARG A 47 -10.80 14.54 -1.05
CA ARG A 47 -9.46 14.64 -1.66
C ARG A 47 -8.44 13.75 -0.95
N PRO A 48 -7.44 13.24 -1.68
CA PRO A 48 -6.29 12.59 -1.08
C PRO A 48 -5.45 13.62 -0.32
N ILE A 49 -4.95 13.23 0.85
CA ILE A 49 -4.09 14.06 1.72
C ILE A 49 -2.74 13.42 2.04
N GLY A 50 -2.50 12.21 1.52
CA GLY A 50 -1.25 11.47 1.70
C GLY A 50 -1.39 10.04 1.22
N HIS A 51 -0.31 9.26 1.34
CA HIS A 51 -0.35 7.82 1.12
C HIS A 51 0.68 7.12 2.00
N VAL A 52 0.46 5.82 2.19
CA VAL A 52 1.45 4.89 2.71
C VAL A 52 1.52 3.71 1.74
N GLU A 53 2.69 3.10 1.60
CA GLU A 53 2.87 1.95 0.71
C GLU A 53 3.63 0.84 1.42
N THR A 54 3.43 -0.39 0.97
CA THR A 54 4.23 -1.52 1.41
C THR A 54 5.53 -1.59 0.60
N ASP A 55 6.55 -2.22 1.16
CA ASP A 55 7.59 -2.83 0.32
C ASP A 55 6.96 -3.81 -0.69
N TYR A 56 7.76 -4.27 -1.67
CA TYR A 56 7.33 -5.33 -2.58
C TYR A 56 7.01 -6.63 -1.82
N LEU A 57 5.72 -6.92 -1.69
CA LEU A 57 5.19 -8.12 -1.04
C LEU A 57 5.43 -9.36 -1.89
N PHE A 58 5.33 -9.20 -3.21
CA PHE A 58 5.52 -10.29 -4.18
C PHE A 58 6.44 -9.85 -5.31
N ARG A 59 7.12 -10.84 -5.91
CA ARG A 59 7.93 -10.67 -7.11
C ARG A 59 7.63 -11.77 -8.10
N GLY A 60 7.54 -11.44 -9.38
CA GLY A 60 7.21 -12.36 -10.46
C GLY A 60 8.11 -12.16 -11.68
N VAL A 61 8.23 -13.18 -12.54
CA VAL A 61 8.97 -13.07 -13.81
C VAL A 61 8.17 -12.32 -14.89
N THR A 62 6.87 -12.13 -14.66
CA THR A 62 6.01 -11.21 -15.40
C THR A 62 5.26 -10.30 -14.42
N PRO A 63 4.73 -9.15 -14.88
CA PRO A 63 3.88 -8.29 -14.05
C PRO A 63 2.66 -9.05 -13.50
N ALA A 64 2.07 -9.93 -14.32
CA ALA A 64 0.91 -10.73 -13.92
C ALA A 64 1.24 -11.73 -12.81
N ASP A 65 2.42 -12.36 -12.85
CA ASP A 65 2.86 -13.30 -11.79
C ASP A 65 3.09 -12.59 -10.45
N ALA A 66 3.57 -11.34 -10.50
CA ALA A 66 3.74 -10.53 -9.30
C ALA A 66 2.38 -10.07 -8.74
N LEU A 67 1.44 -9.71 -9.62
CA LEU A 67 0.13 -9.17 -9.26
C LEU A 67 -0.86 -10.22 -8.75
N ALA A 68 -0.88 -11.41 -9.34
CA ALA A 68 -1.84 -12.46 -9.01
C ALA A 68 -1.94 -12.78 -7.50
N PRO A 69 -0.83 -13.03 -6.76
CA PRO A 69 -0.92 -13.26 -5.32
C PRO A 69 -1.35 -12.03 -4.53
N LEU A 70 -1.05 -10.82 -5.03
CA LEU A 70 -1.48 -9.56 -4.42
C LEU A 70 -3.01 -9.41 -4.48
N LEU A 71 -3.61 -9.78 -5.61
CA LEU A 71 -5.07 -9.77 -5.80
C LEU A 71 -5.79 -10.91 -5.04
N ALA A 72 -5.06 -11.92 -4.59
CA ALA A 72 -5.59 -13.02 -3.80
C ALA A 72 -5.62 -12.72 -2.29
N LEU A 73 -5.04 -11.59 -1.85
CA LEU A 73 -5.07 -11.18 -0.45
C LEU A 73 -6.52 -10.95 0.03
N THR A 74 -6.80 -11.45 1.22
CA THR A 74 -8.05 -11.15 1.92
C THR A 74 -8.06 -9.71 2.40
N LEU A 75 -9.25 -9.13 2.61
CA LEU A 75 -9.39 -7.80 3.21
C LEU A 75 -8.72 -7.69 4.59
N GLN A 76 -8.67 -8.80 5.34
CA GLN A 76 -8.00 -8.83 6.65
C GLN A 76 -6.47 -8.73 6.51
N GLU A 77 -5.88 -9.37 5.50
CA GLU A 77 -4.44 -9.26 5.21
C GLU A 77 -4.09 -7.87 4.70
N VAL A 78 -4.90 -7.32 3.78
CA VAL A 78 -4.75 -5.93 3.31
C VAL A 78 -4.78 -4.95 4.48
N LYS A 79 -5.73 -5.11 5.41
CA LYS A 79 -5.82 -4.29 6.62
C LYS A 79 -4.58 -4.40 7.50
N ARG A 80 -4.03 -5.61 7.66
CA ARG A 80 -2.82 -5.83 8.45
C ARG A 80 -1.61 -5.12 7.86
N HIS A 81 -1.49 -5.12 6.53
CA HIS A 81 -0.43 -4.38 5.84
C HIS A 81 -0.59 -2.86 6.03
N LEU A 82 -1.80 -2.31 5.90
CA LEU A 82 -2.06 -0.90 6.20
C LEU A 82 -1.60 -0.52 7.61
N ASP A 83 -2.03 -1.28 8.61
CA ASP A 83 -1.69 -0.99 10.01
C ASP A 83 -0.19 -1.06 10.27
N ALA A 84 0.53 -1.97 9.60
CA ALA A 84 1.97 -2.09 9.69
C ALA A 84 2.69 -0.88 9.06
N CYS A 85 2.23 -0.41 7.89
CA CYS A 85 2.77 0.79 7.23
C CYS A 85 2.60 2.03 8.13
N ILE A 86 1.42 2.22 8.72
CA ILE A 86 1.15 3.35 9.63
C ILE A 86 2.09 3.31 10.84
N GLN A 87 2.30 2.12 11.42
CA GLN A 87 3.22 1.94 12.56
C GLN A 87 4.69 2.15 12.17
N GLY A 88 5.08 1.80 10.94
CA GLY A 88 6.41 2.04 10.40
C GLY A 88 6.72 3.52 10.24
N GLN A 89 5.79 4.30 9.65
CA GLN A 89 5.96 5.74 9.44
C GLN A 89 6.09 6.54 10.74
N GLY A 90 5.38 6.13 11.80
CA GLY A 90 5.51 6.75 13.12
C GLY A 90 6.94 6.66 13.67
N ARG A 91 7.69 5.61 13.33
CA ARG A 91 9.06 5.40 13.79
C ARG A 91 10.10 6.18 12.98
N GLU A 92 9.87 6.36 11.68
CA GLU A 92 10.75 7.15 10.81
C GLU A 92 10.65 8.65 11.14
N ALA A 93 9.44 9.17 11.41
CA ALA A 93 9.23 10.55 11.83
C ALA A 93 9.81 10.87 13.22
N GLU A 94 9.85 9.89 14.13
CA GLU A 94 10.46 10.03 15.46
C GLU A 94 11.99 10.05 15.43
N ASP A 95 12.63 9.33 14.49
CA ASP A 95 14.08 9.32 14.31
C ASP A 95 14.59 10.57 13.56
N GLU A 96 13.85 11.11 12.59
CA GLU A 96 14.20 12.38 11.91
C GLU A 96 14.04 13.62 12.80
N GLY A 97 13.13 13.59 13.78
CA GLY A 97 12.97 14.65 14.78
C GLY A 97 14.07 14.70 15.85
N ARG A 98 15.03 13.76 15.80
CA ARG A 98 16.10 13.58 16.80
C ARG A 98 17.50 13.91 16.27
N LEU A 99 17.63 14.42 15.05
CA LEU A 99 18.88 14.83 14.41
C LEU A 99 19.04 16.36 14.34
#